data_AF-A0AAJ2ZKT1-F1
#
_entry.id   AF-A0AAJ2ZKT1-F1
#
_cell.length_a   1.000
_cell.length_b   1.000
_cell.length_c   1.000
_cell.angle_alpha   90.00
_cell.angle_beta   90.00
_cell.angle_gamma   90.00
#
_symmetry.space_group_name_H-M   'P 1'
#
loop_
_entity.id
_entity.type
_entity.pdbx_description
1 polymer ?
#
loop_
_entity_poly.entity_id
_entity_poly.type
_entity_poly.pdbx_seq_one_letter_code
_entity_poly.pdbx_strand_id
1 'polypeptide(L)'
;METWRVVAAVILGPAVSLVGVALATNFRGVTEWHMRRSMSTASVLRRVPPWRWLPDVPHEERRAHFILLERVIGAALAVAGVLILASAGYSALTGQPMQTVK
;
A
#
# COMPACT_ATOMS: atom_id res chain seq x y z
N MET A 1 -8.27 11.24 -26.90
CA MET A 1 -8.28 11.24 -25.42
C MET A 1 -7.23 10.26 -24.82
N GLU A 2 -6.17 9.89 -25.56
CA GLU A 2 -5.22 8.84 -25.11
C GLU A 2 -4.05 9.40 -24.26
N THR A 3 -3.64 10.65 -24.54
CA THR A 3 -2.44 11.27 -23.95
C THR A 3 -2.52 11.44 -22.45
N TRP A 4 -3.68 11.81 -21.90
CA TRP A 4 -3.84 11.97 -20.45
C TRP A 4 -3.70 10.64 -19.69
N ARG A 5 -4.06 9.50 -20.30
CA ARG A 5 -3.91 8.16 -19.70
C ARG A 5 -2.45 7.77 -19.59
N VAL A 6 -1.66 8.06 -20.64
CA VAL A 6 -0.21 7.84 -20.64
C VAL A 6 0.47 8.73 -19.60
N VAL A 7 0.11 10.01 -19.55
CA VAL A 7 0.63 10.94 -18.53
C VAL A 7 0.26 10.48 -17.12
N ALA A 8 -0.99 10.07 -16.91
CA ALA A 8 -1.44 9.52 -15.63
C ALA A 8 -0.64 8.26 -15.25
N ALA A 9 -0.42 7.32 -16.16
CA ALA A 9 0.34 6.10 -15.91
C ALA A 9 1.82 6.39 -15.58
N VAL A 10 2.44 7.35 -16.27
CA VAL A 10 3.84 7.76 -16.03
C VAL A 10 4.00 8.47 -14.69
N ILE A 11 2.97 9.13 -14.17
CA ILE A 11 3.02 9.79 -12.85
C ILE A 11 2.62 8.82 -11.73
N LEU A 12 1.48 8.13 -11.88
CA LEU A 12 0.94 7.20 -10.88
C LEU A 12 1.77 5.93 -10.75
N GLY A 13 2.25 5.36 -11.85
CA GLY A 13 3.01 4.11 -11.82
C GLY A 13 4.25 4.18 -10.91
N PRO A 14 5.15 5.17 -11.09
CA PRO A 14 6.29 5.37 -10.21
C PRO A 14 5.88 5.76 -8.80
N ALA A 15 4.88 6.64 -8.63
CA ALA A 15 4.43 7.06 -7.30
C ALA A 15 3.91 5.87 -6.48
N VAL A 16 3.04 5.04 -7.06
CA VAL A 16 2.49 3.83 -6.45
C VAL A 16 3.60 2.80 -6.20
N SER A 17 4.54 2.65 -7.13
CA SER A 17 5.70 1.76 -6.98
C SER A 17 6.57 2.17 -5.79
N LEU A 18 6.92 3.46 -5.71
CA LEU A 18 7.77 4.01 -4.66
C LEU A 18 7.10 3.92 -3.28
N VAL A 19 5.80 4.23 -3.21
CA VAL A 19 5.01 4.07 -1.98
C VAL A 19 4.97 2.60 -1.57
N GLY A 20 4.73 1.68 -2.50
CA GLY A 20 4.75 0.25 -2.26
C GLY A 20 6.08 -0.25 -1.71
N VAL A 21 7.19 0.14 -2.35
CA VAL A 21 8.55 -0.21 -1.90
C VAL A 21 8.84 0.39 -0.52
N ALA A 22 8.44 1.64 -0.27
CA ALA A 22 8.64 2.29 1.03
C ALA A 22 7.92 1.55 2.17
N LEU A 23 6.68 1.10 1.92
CA LEU A 23 5.91 0.26 2.85
C LEU A 23 6.54 -1.13 3.02
N ALA A 24 6.92 -1.78 1.92
CA ALA A 24 7.53 -3.11 1.92
C ALA A 24 8.88 -3.16 2.66
N THR A 25 9.64 -2.07 2.61
CA THR A 25 10.96 -1.97 3.23
C THR A 25 10.94 -1.31 4.61
N ASN A 26 9.78 -0.86 5.11
CA ASN A 26 9.68 -0.06 6.34
C ASN A 26 10.62 1.15 6.28
N PHE A 27 10.51 1.94 5.23
CA PHE A 27 11.44 3.03 4.95
C PHE A 27 11.48 4.02 6.11
N ARG A 28 12.66 4.18 6.71
CA ARG A 28 12.92 5.05 7.89
C ARG A 28 12.09 4.74 9.15
N GLY A 29 11.49 3.55 9.27
CA GLY A 29 10.71 3.23 10.47
C GLY A 29 9.37 3.97 10.57
N VAL A 30 8.90 4.60 9.49
CA VAL A 30 7.63 5.36 9.45
C VAL A 30 6.44 4.44 9.71
N THR A 31 6.45 3.26 9.09
CA THR A 31 5.51 2.15 9.32
C THR A 31 5.46 1.78 10.80
N GLU A 32 6.62 1.57 11.44
CA GLU A 32 6.67 1.27 12.88
C GLU A 32 6.16 2.43 13.75
N TRP A 33 6.43 3.68 13.36
CA TRP A 33 5.94 4.85 14.08
C TRP A 33 4.41 4.99 13.97
N HIS A 34 3.86 4.84 12.76
CA HIS A 34 2.41 4.82 12.52
C HIS A 34 1.75 3.71 13.33
N MET A 35 2.34 2.52 13.30
CA MET A 35 1.88 1.36 14.06
C MET A 35 1.84 1.61 15.56
N ARG A 36 2.93 2.15 16.15
CA ARG A 36 2.96 2.53 17.58
C ARG A 36 1.85 3.52 17.93
N ARG A 37 1.59 4.49 17.04
CA ARG A 37 0.55 5.51 17.23
C ARG A 37 -0.88 4.96 17.06
N SER A 38 -1.08 4.06 16.11
CA SER A 38 -2.37 3.36 15.92
C SER A 38 -2.68 2.46 17.11
N MET A 39 -1.66 1.77 17.66
CA MET A 39 -1.83 0.94 18.86
C MET A 39 -2.15 1.76 20.10
N SER A 40 -1.47 2.90 20.33
CA SER A 40 -1.79 3.77 21.46
C SER A 40 -3.21 4.32 21.37
N THR A 41 -3.69 4.59 20.15
CA THR A 41 -5.08 5.03 19.93
C THR A 41 -6.07 3.88 20.14
N ALA A 42 -5.75 2.66 19.68
CA ALA A 42 -6.60 1.50 19.87
C ALA A 42 -6.71 1.06 21.35
N SER A 43 -5.63 1.21 22.13
CA SER A 43 -5.67 0.93 23.57
C SER A 43 -6.51 1.96 24.34
N VAL A 44 -6.53 3.22 23.89
CA VAL A 44 -7.46 4.24 24.38
C VAL A 44 -8.90 3.93 23.96
N LEU A 45 -9.13 3.53 22.70
CA LEU A 45 -10.47 3.19 22.19
C LEU A 45 -11.09 2.01 22.94
N ARG A 46 -10.29 1.01 23.34
CA ARG A 46 -10.73 -0.12 24.18
C ARG A 46 -11.32 0.30 25.53
N ARG A 47 -11.02 1.51 26.01
CA ARG A 47 -11.63 2.06 27.24
C ARG A 47 -13.09 2.45 27.06
N VAL A 48 -13.58 2.56 25.82
CA VAL A 48 -14.94 3.00 25.49
C VAL A 48 -15.73 1.83 24.86
N PRO A 49 -16.94 1.50 25.35
CA PRO A 49 -17.82 0.55 24.67
C PRO A 49 -18.18 1.08 23.26
N PRO A 50 -18.24 0.25 22.19
CA PRO A 50 -18.24 -1.22 22.13
C PRO A 50 -16.85 -1.88 21.99
N TRP A 51 -15.77 -1.11 21.93
CA TRP A 51 -14.43 -1.62 21.61
C TRP A 51 -13.76 -2.41 22.75
N ARG A 52 -14.36 -2.40 23.95
CA ARG A 52 -13.93 -3.18 25.13
C ARG A 52 -13.87 -4.68 24.87
N TRP A 53 -14.65 -5.19 23.91
CA TRP A 53 -14.75 -6.62 23.58
C TRP A 53 -13.67 -7.12 22.63
N LEU A 54 -12.78 -6.27 22.12
CA LEU A 54 -11.71 -6.77 21.25
C LEU A 54 -10.78 -7.71 22.03
N PRO A 55 -10.32 -8.83 21.44
CA PRO A 55 -9.41 -9.78 22.09
C PRO A 55 -8.08 -9.13 22.47
N ASP A 56 -7.55 -9.48 23.65
CA ASP A 56 -6.23 -9.06 24.11
C ASP A 56 -5.17 -10.01 23.55
N VAL A 57 -4.81 -9.79 22.29
CA VAL A 57 -3.77 -10.57 21.61
C VAL A 57 -2.41 -10.10 22.13
N PRO A 58 -1.47 -11.00 22.49
CA PRO A 58 -0.15 -10.62 22.95
C PRO A 58 0.52 -9.64 21.97
N HIS A 59 1.04 -8.55 22.52
CA HIS A 59 1.46 -7.36 21.76
C HIS A 59 2.52 -7.66 20.69
N GLU A 60 3.36 -8.66 20.93
CA GLU A 60 4.42 -9.08 20.01
C GLU A 60 3.86 -9.82 18.76
N GLU A 61 2.89 -10.74 18.93
CA GLU A 61 2.30 -11.47 17.80
C GLU A 61 1.47 -10.57 16.89
N ARG A 62 0.74 -9.61 17.48
CA ARG A 62 0.00 -8.61 16.70
C ARG A 62 0.96 -7.76 15.87
N ARG A 63 2.07 -7.33 16.47
CA ARG A 63 3.09 -6.51 15.80
C ARG A 63 3.69 -7.22 14.58
N ALA A 64 4.05 -8.50 14.73
CA ALA A 64 4.58 -9.30 13.63
C ALA A 64 3.60 -9.44 12.45
N HIS A 65 2.34 -9.75 12.74
CA HIS A 65 1.31 -9.90 11.70
C HIS A 65 1.02 -8.61 10.94
N PHE A 66 0.96 -7.49 11.64
CA PHE A 66 0.74 -6.20 11.00
C PHE A 66 1.95 -5.73 10.18
N ILE A 67 3.18 -5.96 10.65
CA ILE A 67 4.38 -5.69 9.85
C ILE A 67 4.34 -6.54 8.58
N LEU A 68 3.98 -7.81 8.70
CA LEU A 68 3.85 -8.70 7.53
C LEU A 68 2.75 -8.23 6.58
N LEU A 69 1.58 -7.84 7.10
CA LEU A 69 0.48 -7.30 6.31
C LEU A 69 0.87 -6.03 5.57
N GLU A 70 1.53 -5.08 6.25
CA GLU A 70 1.96 -3.83 5.64
C GLU A 70 3.02 -4.07 4.58
N ARG A 71 3.92 -5.05 4.79
CA ARG A 71 4.87 -5.48 3.77
C ARG A 71 4.19 -6.11 2.56
N VAL A 72 3.18 -6.94 2.78
CA VAL A 72 2.40 -7.56 1.70
C VAL A 72 1.64 -6.51 0.90
N ILE A 73 1.00 -5.54 1.57
CA ILE A 73 0.32 -4.41 0.90
C ILE A 73 1.34 -3.58 0.12
N GLY A 74 2.49 -3.28 0.72
CA GLY A 74 3.58 -2.58 0.05
C GLY A 74 4.07 -3.32 -1.20
N ALA A 75 4.30 -4.62 -1.11
CA ALA A 75 4.69 -5.45 -2.24
C ALA A 75 3.62 -5.47 -3.33
N ALA A 76 2.34 -5.59 -2.97
CA ALA A 76 1.23 -5.56 -3.91
C ALA A 76 1.14 -4.22 -4.65
N LEU A 77 1.30 -3.10 -3.94
CA LEU A 77 1.36 -1.76 -4.53
C LEU A 77 2.58 -1.61 -5.46
N ALA A 78 3.75 -2.11 -5.05
CA ALA A 78 4.95 -2.08 -5.87
C ALA A 78 4.74 -2.80 -7.20
N VAL A 79 4.19 -4.03 -7.16
CA VAL A 79 3.87 -4.82 -8.35
C VAL A 79 2.81 -4.11 -9.21
N ALA A 80 1.76 -3.56 -8.60
CA ALA A 80 0.73 -2.83 -9.34
C ALA A 80 1.30 -1.62 -10.10
N GLY A 81 2.16 -0.83 -9.45
CA GLY A 81 2.83 0.31 -10.09
C GLY A 81 3.72 -0.10 -11.27
N VAL A 82 4.45 -1.22 -11.14
CA VAL A 82 5.25 -1.79 -12.24
C VAL A 82 4.36 -2.25 -13.40
N LEU A 83 3.23 -2.90 -13.12
CA LEU A 83 2.27 -3.34 -14.16
C LEU A 83 1.64 -2.15 -14.90
N ILE A 84 1.33 -1.06 -14.19
CA ILE A 84 0.84 0.19 -14.80
C ILE A 84 1.89 0.76 -15.77
N LEU A 85 3.17 0.77 -15.37
CA LEU A 85 4.25 1.23 -16.24
C LEU A 85 4.48 0.30 -17.44
N ALA A 86 4.45 -1.02 -17.22
CA ALA A 86 4.65 -2.01 -18.27
C ALA A 86 3.53 -1.96 -19.32
N SER A 87 2.27 -1.87 -18.89
CA SER A 87 1.13 -1.70 -19.79
C SER A 87 1.19 -0.38 -20.56
N ALA A 88 1.61 0.71 -19.92
CA ALA A 88 1.80 1.99 -20.59
C ALA A 88 2.91 1.97 -21.63
N GLY A 89 4.07 1.39 -21.29
CA GLY A 89 5.19 1.22 -22.21
C GLY A 89 4.80 0.36 -23.40
N TYR A 90 4.11 -0.76 -23.16
CA TYR A 90 3.64 -1.65 -24.22
C TYR A 90 2.66 -0.95 -25.16
N SER A 91 1.63 -0.26 -24.63
CA SER A 91 0.68 0.50 -25.44
C SER A 91 1.35 1.62 -26.25
N ALA A 92 2.33 2.33 -25.67
CA ALA A 92 3.06 3.38 -26.37
C ALA A 92 3.93 2.84 -27.52
N LEU A 93 4.55 1.67 -27.33
CA LEU A 93 5.40 1.02 -28.35
C LEU A 93 4.60 0.35 -29.47
N THR A 94 3.42 -0.18 -29.17
CA THR A 94 2.61 -0.94 -30.12
C THR A 94 1.48 -0.12 -30.76
N GLY A 95 1.23 1.10 -30.28
CA GLY A 95 0.10 1.94 -30.71
C GLY A 95 -1.27 1.36 -30.36
N GLN A 96 -1.33 0.31 -29.52
CA GLN A 96 -2.58 -0.32 -29.10
C GLN A 96 -3.16 0.40 -27.88
N PRO A 97 -4.47 0.69 -27.88
CA PRO A 97 -5.13 1.36 -26.76
C PRO A 97 -5.07 0.48 -25.51
N MET A 98 -4.80 1.10 -24.35
CA MET A 98 -4.78 0.41 -23.06
C MET A 98 -6.15 -0.27 -22.82
N GLN A 99 -6.18 -1.61 -22.84
CA GLN A 99 -7.34 -2.37 -22.42
C GLN A 99 -7.48 -2.30 -20.90
N THR A 100 -8.42 -1.48 -20.44
CA THR A 100 -8.92 -1.55 -19.06
C THR A 100 -10.00 -2.62 -19.01
N VAL A 101 -9.80 -3.66 -18.20
CA VAL A 101 -10.87 -4.60 -17.83
C VAL A 101 -12.03 -3.78 -17.27
N LYS A 102 -13.22 -3.97 -17.85
CA LYS A 102 -14.46 -3.30 -17.44
C LYS A 102 -14.92 -3.76 -16.07
#